data_AF-A0A6J8C3H1-F1
#
_entry.id   AF-A0A6J8C3H1-F1
#
_cell.length_a   1.000
_cell.length_b   1.000
_cell.length_c   1.000
_cell.angle_alpha   90.00
_cell.angle_beta   90.00
_cell.angle_gamma   90.00
#
_symmetry.space_group_name_H-M   'P 1'
#
loop_
_entity.id
_entity.type
_entity.pdbx_description
1 polymer ?
#
loop_
_entity_poly.entity_id
_entity_poly.type
_entity_poly.pdbx_seq_one_letter_code
_entity_poly.pdbx_strand_id
1 'polypeptide(L)'
;MRPNVIFTADSDSNKKFSETDIIKMLDFLIDNIFVTFGGRVFQQTVGIPMGTNCAPLLADLFLYYYEADFIQELLRKKDKKLAISFNSTFRYKDYVLSLNNTKFGDYVERIYPIELEIKNTTDTVKSASYLDLHLQIDNEGRLKTKLYDKEMISASQL
;
A
#
# COMPACT_ATOMS: atom_id res chain seq x y z
N MET A 1 -16.71 2.71 -27.16
CA MET A 1 -16.85 4.06 -26.57
C MET A 1 -17.06 3.86 -25.08
N ARG A 2 -16.05 4.11 -24.24
CA ARG A 2 -16.24 4.07 -22.78
C ARG A 2 -17.02 5.34 -22.37
N PRO A 3 -18.03 5.25 -21.49
CA PRO A 3 -18.75 6.43 -21.04
C PRO A 3 -17.77 7.39 -20.34
N ASN A 4 -17.88 8.69 -20.61
CA ASN A 4 -17.14 9.73 -19.90
C ASN A 4 -17.55 9.68 -18.42
N VAL A 5 -16.64 9.19 -17.57
CA VAL A 5 -16.85 9.15 -16.13
C VAL A 5 -16.68 10.57 -15.61
N ILE A 6 -17.75 11.15 -15.07
CA ILE A 6 -17.74 12.48 -14.45
C ILE A 6 -17.80 12.27 -12.94
N PHE A 7 -16.77 12.71 -12.23
CA PHE A 7 -16.73 12.66 -10.78
C PHE A 7 -17.51 13.86 -10.21
N THR A 8 -18.59 13.61 -9.47
CA THR A 8 -19.36 14.65 -8.78
C THR A 8 -19.05 14.61 -7.28
N ALA A 9 -18.45 15.67 -6.76
CA ALA A 9 -18.39 15.91 -5.32
C ALA A 9 -19.68 16.61 -4.87
N ASP A 10 -20.34 16.08 -3.84
CA ASP A 10 -21.59 16.59 -3.27
C ASP A 10 -21.33 17.85 -2.44
N SER A 11 -20.90 18.90 -3.12
CA SER A 11 -20.67 20.25 -2.60
C SER A 11 -21.24 21.22 -3.61
N ASP A 12 -21.80 22.35 -3.15
CA ASP A 12 -22.43 23.43 -3.95
C ASP A 12 -21.50 24.09 -5.01
N SER A 13 -20.39 23.47 -5.38
CA SER A 13 -19.46 23.92 -6.39
C SER A 13 -19.85 23.38 -7.78
N ASN A 14 -20.14 24.31 -8.70
CA ASN A 14 -20.53 24.02 -10.09
C ASN A 14 -19.34 23.53 -10.98
N LYS A 15 -18.23 23.10 -10.37
CA LYS A 15 -17.01 22.68 -11.07
C LYS A 15 -16.98 21.16 -11.18
N LYS A 16 -17.16 20.68 -12.40
CA LYS A 16 -17.00 19.26 -12.76
C LYS A 16 -15.62 19.08 -13.38
N PHE A 17 -14.87 18.12 -12.88
CA PHE A 17 -13.58 17.74 -13.46
C PHE A 17 -13.78 16.47 -14.31
N SER A 18 -13.21 16.48 -15.51
CA SER A 18 -13.13 15.28 -16.33
C SER A 18 -11.94 14.41 -15.91
N GLU A 19 -11.93 13.14 -16.32
CA GLU A 19 -10.78 12.24 -16.14
C GLU A 19 -9.46 12.88 -16.61
N THR A 20 -9.49 13.51 -17.79
CA THR A 20 -8.33 14.21 -18.36
C THR A 20 -7.85 15.37 -17.49
N ASP A 21 -8.77 16.09 -16.84
CA ASP A 21 -8.40 17.19 -15.95
C ASP A 21 -7.73 16.66 -14.69
N ILE A 22 -8.25 15.56 -14.12
CA ILE A 22 -7.66 14.90 -12.95
C ILE A 22 -6.26 14.38 -13.26
N ILE A 23 -6.06 13.74 -14.42
CA ILE A 23 -4.74 13.26 -14.85
C ILE A 23 -3.75 14.42 -14.93
N LYS A 24 -4.11 15.52 -15.59
CA LYS A 24 -3.24 16.71 -15.69
C LYS A 24 -2.93 17.33 -14.33
N MET A 25 -3.89 17.33 -13.41
CA MET A 25 -3.69 17.82 -12.06
C MET A 25 -2.72 16.92 -11.27
N LEU A 26 -2.80 15.60 -11.45
CA LEU A 26 -1.88 14.64 -10.85
C LEU A 26 -0.48 14.76 -11.43
N ASP A 27 -0.33 14.85 -12.75
CA ASP A 27 0.97 15.06 -13.42
C ASP A 27 1.64 16.32 -12.88
N PHE A 28 0.90 17.42 -12.83
CA PHE A 28 1.41 18.67 -12.27
C PHE A 28 1.84 18.51 -10.80
N LEU A 29 1.04 17.83 -9.99
CA LEU A 29 1.36 17.62 -8.58
C LEU A 29 2.64 16.79 -8.39
N ILE A 30 2.81 15.72 -9.16
CA ILE A 30 3.95 14.79 -9.04
C ILE A 30 5.23 15.43 -9.58
N ASP A 31 5.15 16.15 -10.70
CA ASP A 31 6.34 16.77 -11.31
C ASP A 31 6.83 18.00 -10.53
N ASN A 32 5.96 18.67 -9.78
CA ASN A 32 6.26 19.93 -9.09
C ASN A 32 6.43 19.76 -7.57
N ILE A 33 7.06 18.67 -7.15
CA ILE A 33 7.40 18.44 -5.74
C ILE A 33 8.74 19.09 -5.43
N PHE A 34 8.69 20.22 -4.72
CA PHE A 34 9.87 20.92 -4.22
C PHE A 34 9.89 20.92 -2.70
N VAL A 35 11.02 20.50 -2.12
CA VAL A 35 11.25 20.49 -0.67
C VAL A 35 12.41 21.42 -0.31
N THR A 36 12.26 22.14 0.80
CA THR A 36 13.32 23.04 1.30
C THR A 36 13.97 22.41 2.52
N PHE A 37 15.29 22.24 2.47
CA PHE A 37 16.08 21.71 3.59
C PHE A 37 17.39 22.50 3.72
N GLY A 38 17.66 23.02 4.92
CA GLY A 38 18.89 23.79 5.19
C GLY A 38 19.05 25.03 4.30
N GLY A 39 17.95 25.71 3.96
CA GLY A 39 17.95 26.90 3.08
C GLY A 39 18.19 26.59 1.60
N ARG A 40 18.20 25.31 1.19
CA ARG A 40 18.31 24.86 -0.19
C ARG A 40 17.01 24.22 -0.66
N VAL A 41 16.69 24.40 -1.94
CA VAL A 41 15.52 23.80 -2.58
C VAL A 41 15.96 22.58 -3.38
N PHE A 42 15.24 21.48 -3.20
CA PHE A 42 15.45 20.22 -3.91
C PHE A 42 14.13 19.80 -4.58
N GLN A 43 14.21 19.28 -5.80
CA GLN A 43 13.07 18.68 -6.48
C GLN A 43 13.10 17.17 -6.25
N GLN A 44 11.99 16.61 -5.78
CA GLN A 44 11.83 15.16 -5.68
C GLN A 44 11.31 14.64 -7.01
N THR A 45 12.14 13.92 -7.75
CA THR A 45 11.80 13.36 -9.07
C THR A 45 11.28 11.92 -9.01
N VAL A 46 11.42 11.25 -7.87
CA VAL A 46 11.01 9.86 -7.66
C VAL A 46 10.19 9.75 -6.39
N GLY A 47 9.05 9.07 -6.49
CA GLY A 47 8.16 8.78 -5.36
C GLY A 47 7.15 9.88 -5.04
N ILE A 48 6.18 9.54 -4.20
CA ILE A 48 5.08 10.40 -3.77
C ILE A 48 5.55 11.23 -2.56
N PRO A 49 5.20 12.53 -2.47
CA PRO A 49 5.69 13.39 -1.40
C PRO A 49 4.99 13.05 -0.08
N MET A 50 5.77 12.64 0.91
CA MET A 50 5.26 12.41 2.26
C MET A 50 4.74 13.72 2.87
N GLY A 51 3.59 13.65 3.55
CA GLY A 51 3.00 14.79 4.26
C GLY A 51 2.01 15.64 3.46
N THR A 52 1.78 15.33 2.18
CA THR A 52 0.66 15.93 1.43
C THR A 52 -0.66 15.21 1.76
N ASN A 53 -1.78 15.94 1.70
CA ASN A 53 -3.11 15.40 2.00
C ASN A 53 -3.55 14.27 1.06
N CYS A 54 -3.11 14.32 -0.20
CA CYS A 54 -3.45 13.36 -1.24
C CYS A 54 -2.47 12.19 -1.34
N ALA A 55 -1.27 12.27 -0.77
CA ALA A 55 -0.27 11.21 -0.83
C ALA A 55 -0.79 9.84 -0.37
N PRO A 56 -1.53 9.71 0.75
CA PRO A 56 -2.04 8.41 1.17
C PRO A 56 -2.97 7.77 0.15
N LEU A 57 -3.84 8.57 -0.49
CA LEU A 57 -4.77 8.09 -1.51
C LEU A 57 -4.03 7.70 -2.79
N LEU A 58 -3.04 8.50 -3.20
CA LEU A 58 -2.26 8.24 -4.41
C LEU A 58 -1.41 6.97 -4.26
N ALA A 59 -0.79 6.77 -3.09
CA ALA A 59 -0.05 5.56 -2.79
C ALA A 59 -0.97 4.33 -2.78
N ASP A 60 -2.17 4.45 -2.19
CA ASP A 60 -3.14 3.36 -2.18
C ASP A 60 -3.63 2.99 -3.58
N LEU A 61 -3.91 3.98 -4.42
CA LEU A 61 -4.29 3.77 -5.82
C LEU A 61 -3.16 3.12 -6.63
N PHE A 62 -1.92 3.57 -6.42
CA PHE A 62 -0.73 3.01 -7.07
C PHE A 62 -0.56 1.53 -6.74
N LEU A 63 -0.59 1.17 -5.45
CA LEU A 63 -0.44 -0.22 -5.00
C LEU A 63 -1.63 -1.09 -5.44
N TYR A 64 -2.85 -0.55 -5.36
CA TYR A 64 -4.06 -1.25 -5.81
C TYR A 64 -3.98 -1.62 -7.30
N TYR A 65 -3.46 -0.74 -8.15
CA TYR A 65 -3.31 -1.02 -9.58
C TYR A 65 -2.50 -2.30 -9.83
N TYR A 66 -1.34 -2.43 -9.18
CA TYR A 66 -0.46 -3.60 -9.28
C TYR A 66 -1.11 -4.87 -8.72
N GLU A 67 -1.74 -4.78 -7.55
CA GLU A 67 -2.45 -5.89 -6.91
C GLU A 67 -3.62 -6.38 -7.79
N ALA A 68 -4.40 -5.46 -8.34
CA ALA A 68 -5.55 -5.76 -9.18
C ALA A 68 -5.12 -6.33 -10.55
N ASP A 69 -4.05 -5.82 -11.15
CA ASP A 69 -3.50 -6.34 -12.40
C ASP A 69 -3.01 -7.78 -12.21
N PHE A 70 -2.27 -8.05 -11.14
CA PHE A 70 -1.81 -9.39 -10.80
C PHE A 70 -2.96 -10.40 -10.65
N ILE A 71 -4.01 -10.05 -9.89
CA ILE A 71 -5.18 -10.93 -9.71
C ILE A 71 -5.92 -11.13 -11.03
N GLN A 72 -6.10 -10.08 -11.84
CA GLN A 72 -6.71 -10.20 -13.18
C GLN A 72 -5.89 -11.11 -14.10
N GLU A 73 -4.57 -11.05 -14.02
CA GLU A 73 -3.68 -11.90 -14.79
C GLU A 73 -3.84 -13.38 -14.41
N LEU A 74 -3.94 -13.68 -13.11
CA LEU A 74 -4.21 -15.04 -12.60
C LEU A 74 -5.57 -15.58 -13.08
N LEU A 75 -6.60 -14.73 -13.06
CA LEU A 75 -7.93 -15.09 -13.56
C LEU A 75 -7.90 -15.37 -15.06
N ARG A 76 -7.18 -14.58 -15.85
CA ARG A 76 -6.97 -14.80 -17.29
C ARG A 76 -6.24 -16.12 -17.57
N LYS A 77 -5.25 -16.47 -16.74
CA LYS A 77 -4.52 -17.75 -16.79
C LYS A 77 -5.35 -18.95 -16.26
N LYS A 78 -6.57 -18.72 -15.76
CA LYS A 78 -7.46 -19.71 -15.13
C LYS A 78 -6.86 -20.38 -13.88
N ASP A 79 -5.87 -19.77 -13.24
CA ASP A 79 -5.30 -20.28 -11.99
C ASP A 79 -6.12 -19.80 -10.79
N LYS A 80 -7.32 -20.35 -10.67
CA LYS A 80 -8.27 -20.00 -9.60
C LYS A 80 -7.74 -20.37 -8.22
N LYS A 81 -6.95 -21.45 -8.11
CA LYS A 81 -6.43 -21.92 -6.82
C LYS A 81 -5.47 -20.90 -6.24
N LEU A 82 -4.56 -20.39 -7.08
CA LEU A 82 -3.63 -19.35 -6.67
C LEU A 82 -4.37 -18.04 -6.38
N ALA A 83 -5.32 -17.62 -7.21
CA ALA A 83 -6.11 -16.42 -6.92
C ALA A 83 -6.83 -16.48 -5.56
N ILE A 84 -7.39 -17.63 -5.20
CA ILE A 84 -8.06 -17.84 -3.91
C ILE A 84 -7.08 -17.75 -2.73
N SER A 85 -5.82 -18.17 -2.90
CA SER A 85 -4.84 -18.07 -1.79
C SER A 85 -4.49 -16.64 -1.42
N PHE A 86 -4.69 -15.67 -2.32
CA PHE A 86 -4.49 -14.25 -2.01
C PHE A 86 -5.68 -13.60 -1.31
N ASN A 87 -6.82 -14.29 -1.17
CA ASN A 87 -8.04 -13.72 -0.56
C ASN A 87 -7.88 -13.32 0.92
N SER A 88 -6.89 -13.87 1.62
CA SER A 88 -6.54 -13.51 2.99
C SER A 88 -5.30 -12.63 3.08
N THR A 89 -5.07 -11.83 2.02
CA THR A 89 -4.05 -10.77 1.99
C THR A 89 -4.71 -9.43 2.30
N PHE A 90 -4.22 -8.77 3.33
CA PHE A 90 -4.71 -7.50 3.82
C PHE A 90 -3.57 -6.48 3.72
N ARG A 91 -3.86 -5.32 3.15
CA ARG A 91 -2.93 -4.20 3.11
C ARG A 91 -3.52 -3.04 3.90
N TYR A 92 -2.67 -2.41 4.70
CA TYR A 92 -2.96 -1.13 5.34
C TYR A 92 -1.75 -0.22 5.16
N LYS A 93 -1.91 0.82 4.34
CA LYS A 93 -0.81 1.70 3.92
C LYS A 93 0.36 0.87 3.39
N ASP A 94 1.50 0.95 4.05
CA ASP A 94 2.75 0.28 3.68
C ASP A 94 2.91 -1.11 4.32
N TYR A 95 1.95 -1.54 5.16
CA TYR A 95 1.95 -2.86 5.78
C TYR A 95 1.10 -3.84 4.98
N VAL A 96 1.65 -5.02 4.70
CA VAL A 96 0.93 -6.13 4.06
C VAL A 96 0.98 -7.36 4.97
N LEU A 97 -0.18 -7.98 5.17
CA LEU A 97 -0.35 -9.20 5.92
C LEU A 97 -1.02 -10.25 5.03
N SER A 98 -0.31 -11.32 4.69
CA SER A 98 -0.90 -12.45 3.97
C SER A 98 -1.00 -13.66 4.88
N LEU A 99 -2.23 -14.03 5.24
CA LEU A 99 -2.51 -15.20 6.09
C LEU A 99 -2.73 -16.45 5.23
N ASN A 100 -2.20 -17.59 5.68
CA ASN A 100 -2.34 -18.89 5.01
C ASN A 100 -1.81 -18.94 3.56
N ASN A 101 -0.90 -18.04 3.19
CA ASN A 101 -0.29 -18.01 1.86
C ASN A 101 1.23 -18.14 1.96
N THR A 102 1.73 -19.37 1.99
CA THR A 102 3.18 -19.65 2.05
C THR A 102 3.94 -19.19 0.80
N LYS A 103 3.22 -18.96 -0.31
CA LYS A 103 3.80 -18.54 -1.59
C LYS A 103 3.79 -17.03 -1.78
N PHE A 104 3.23 -16.25 -0.86
CA PHE A 104 3.13 -14.80 -1.02
C PHE A 104 4.49 -14.18 -1.38
N GLY A 105 5.54 -14.55 -0.64
CA GLY A 105 6.91 -14.09 -0.86
C GLY A 105 7.42 -14.30 -2.29
N ASP A 106 7.08 -15.43 -2.91
CA ASP A 106 7.53 -15.78 -4.28
C ASP A 106 6.91 -14.89 -5.36
N TYR A 107 5.80 -14.23 -5.04
CA TYR A 107 5.07 -13.36 -5.97
C TYR A 107 5.25 -11.88 -5.68
N VAL A 108 5.93 -11.49 -4.59
CA VAL A 108 6.12 -10.08 -4.20
C VAL A 108 6.77 -9.27 -5.33
N GLU A 109 7.87 -9.77 -5.89
CA GLU A 109 8.60 -9.13 -7.01
C GLU A 109 7.80 -9.09 -8.32
N ARG A 110 6.74 -9.89 -8.40
CA ARG A 110 5.85 -9.92 -9.57
C ARG A 110 4.63 -9.04 -9.40
N ILE A 111 4.16 -8.86 -8.17
CA ILE A 111 3.05 -7.98 -7.84
C ILE A 111 3.55 -6.54 -7.91
N TYR A 112 4.63 -6.23 -7.19
CA TYR A 112 5.10 -4.87 -7.02
C TYR A 112 6.28 -4.54 -7.94
N PRO A 113 6.40 -3.27 -8.38
CA PRO A 113 7.52 -2.82 -9.20
C PRO A 113 8.86 -2.91 -8.44
N ILE A 114 9.97 -3.08 -9.17
CA ILE A 114 11.32 -3.30 -8.61
C ILE A 114 11.83 -2.14 -7.76
N GLU A 115 11.30 -0.94 -7.98
CA GLU A 115 11.57 0.26 -7.22
C GLU A 115 11.04 0.19 -5.78
N LEU A 116 10.11 -0.72 -5.48
CA LEU A 116 9.59 -0.94 -4.14
C LEU A 116 10.33 -2.08 -3.43
N GLU A 117 11.13 -1.71 -2.42
CA GLU A 117 11.77 -2.68 -1.54
C GLU A 117 10.79 -3.15 -0.46
N ILE A 118 10.37 -4.42 -0.51
CA ILE A 118 9.50 -5.03 0.49
C ILE A 118 10.33 -5.81 1.50
N LYS A 119 10.26 -5.40 2.76
CA LYS A 119 10.99 -6.02 3.86
C LYS A 119 10.09 -7.03 4.57
N ASN A 120 10.58 -8.26 4.71
CA ASN A 120 9.90 -9.26 5.51
C ASN A 120 10.15 -8.98 7.00
N THR A 121 9.10 -8.59 7.72
CA THR A 121 9.12 -8.31 9.16
C THR A 121 8.49 -9.43 10.00
N THR A 122 8.38 -10.63 9.44
CA THR A 122 7.85 -11.80 10.15
C THR A 122 8.83 -12.27 11.22
N ASP A 123 8.38 -12.34 12.47
CA ASP A 123 9.22 -12.77 13.60
C ASP A 123 9.51 -14.28 13.52
N THR A 124 8.49 -15.09 13.23
CA THR A 124 8.61 -16.55 13.00
C THR A 124 7.53 -17.02 12.03
N VAL A 125 7.62 -18.27 11.54
CA VAL A 125 6.56 -18.89 10.69
C VAL A 125 5.16 -18.83 11.33
N LYS A 126 5.07 -18.75 12.66
CA LYS A 126 3.80 -18.71 13.41
C LYS A 126 3.55 -17.38 14.12
N SER A 127 4.42 -16.39 13.99
CA SER A 127 4.23 -15.11 14.65
C SER A 127 4.69 -13.95 13.79
N ALA A 128 3.87 -12.91 13.74
CA ALA A 128 4.20 -11.68 13.05
C ALA A 128 3.56 -10.50 13.78
N SER A 129 4.21 -9.35 13.69
CA SER A 129 3.68 -8.10 14.19
C SER A 129 3.13 -7.30 13.01
N TYR A 130 1.87 -6.86 13.13
CA TYR A 130 1.16 -6.09 12.10
C TYR A 130 0.45 -4.92 12.78
N LEU A 131 0.87 -3.69 12.45
CA LEU A 131 0.49 -2.49 13.20
C LEU A 131 0.82 -2.69 14.70
N ASP A 132 -0.12 -2.38 15.58
CA ASP A 132 0.01 -2.56 17.02
C ASP A 132 -0.50 -3.94 17.49
N LEU A 133 -0.57 -4.93 16.60
CA LEU A 133 -1.02 -6.28 16.92
C LEU A 133 0.11 -7.29 16.72
N HIS A 134 0.35 -8.08 17.77
CA HIS A 134 1.16 -9.29 17.68
C HIS A 134 0.27 -10.49 17.42
N LEU A 135 0.43 -11.09 16.24
CA LEU A 135 -0.28 -12.28 15.80
C LEU A 135 0.55 -13.51 16.13
N GLN A 136 -0.06 -14.51 16.75
CA GLN A 136 0.58 -15.80 17.03
C GLN A 136 -0.39 -16.95 16.73
N ILE A 137 0.06 -17.93 15.95
CA ILE A 137 -0.68 -19.17 15.71
C ILE A 137 -0.26 -20.18 16.77
N ASP A 138 -1.22 -20.66 17.58
CA ASP A 138 -0.96 -21.68 18.58
C ASP A 138 -0.74 -23.08 17.97
N ASN A 139 -0.37 -24.05 18.80
CA ASN A 139 -0.14 -25.43 18.33
C ASN A 139 -1.43 -26.14 17.88
N GLU A 140 -2.60 -25.59 18.22
CA GLU A 140 -3.92 -26.08 17.82
C GLU A 140 -4.41 -25.37 16.53
N GLY A 141 -3.60 -24.48 15.94
CA GLY A 141 -3.91 -23.76 14.72
C GLY A 141 -4.82 -22.55 14.91
N ARG A 142 -5.06 -22.10 16.14
CA ARG A 142 -5.88 -20.92 16.43
C ARG A 142 -5.02 -19.67 16.41
N LEU A 143 -5.57 -18.61 15.82
CA LEU A 143 -4.97 -17.28 15.85
C LEU A 143 -5.19 -16.64 17.23
N LYS A 144 -4.11 -16.30 17.92
CA LYS A 144 -4.09 -15.48 19.13
C LYS A 144 -3.52 -14.11 18.78
N THR A 145 -4.19 -13.06 19.25
CA THR A 145 -3.75 -11.68 19.07
C THR A 145 -3.41 -11.08 20.43
N LYS A 146 -2.28 -10.40 20.53
CA LYS A 146 -1.91 -9.57 21.67
C LYS A 146 -1.67 -8.15 21.20
N LEU A 147 -1.92 -7.17 22.06
CA LEU A 147 -1.49 -5.80 21.77
C LEU A 147 0.04 -5.76 21.78
N TYR A 148 0.62 -5.29 20.69
CA TYR A 148 2.04 -5.02 20.57
C TYR A 148 2.27 -3.55 20.92
N ASP A 149 2.92 -3.30 22.06
CA ASP A 149 3.36 -1.96 22.43
C ASP A 149 4.81 -1.80 21.99
N LYS A 150 5.05 -0.87 21.06
CA LYS A 150 6.42 -0.50 20.67
C LYS A 150 6.95 0.42 21.77
N GLU A 151 7.48 -0.17 22.85
CA GLU A 151 8.06 0.61 23.94
C GLU A 151 9.10 1.59 23.39
N MET A 152 8.83 2.90 23.53
CA MET A 152 9.89 3.90 23.46
C MET A 152 10.81 3.64 24.64
N ILE A 153 11.91 2.94 24.40
CA ILE A 153 13.00 2.88 25.36
C ILE A 153 13.63 4.28 25.38
N SER A 154 13.10 5.15 26.22
CA SER A 154 13.83 6.32 26.71
C SER A 154 14.97 5.79 27.56
N ALA A 155 16.13 5.57 26.96
CA ALA A 155 17.37 5.46 27.71
C ALA A 155 17.74 6.85 28.25
N SER A 156 17.04 7.29 29.28
CA SER A 156 17.59 8.27 30.21
C SER A 156 18.55 7.51 31.13
N GLN A 157 19.75 7.27 30.64
CA GLN A 157 20.89 7.03 31.54
C GLN A 157 21.44 8.39 31.93
N LEU A 158 21.32 8.68 33.23
CA LEU A 158 21.96 9.73 34.06
C LEU A 158 22.59 10.93 33.36
#